data_AF-R7LKI6-F1
#
_entry.id   AF-R7LKI6-F1
#
_cell.length_a   1.000
_cell.length_b   1.000
_cell.length_c   1.000
_cell.angle_alpha   90.00
_cell.angle_beta   90.00
_cell.angle_gamma   90.00
#
_symmetry.space_group_name_H-M   'P 1'
#
loop_
_entity.id
_entity.type
_entity.pdbx_description
1 polymer ?
#
loop_
_entity_poly.entity_id
_entity_poly.type
_entity_poly.pdbx_seq_one_letter_code
_entity_poly.pdbx_strand_id
1 'polypeptide(L)'
;MKQKLMTFVLIAVMSFLLLVAVCWVNAFSFTANAWCQTICYFAFTYYVLWKSQLRQLPVLFAVSAIILGRVLPTMVLMFDDIRAVGANSIVDLFVICAIILAAICFHEKRSYAFLLSITISVLLNTLALNQWIQMLAEHNMKV
;
A
#
# COMPACT_ATOMS: atom_id res chain seq x y z
N MET A 1 17.36 16.81 14.84
CA MET A 1 16.31 15.84 15.20
C MET A 1 14.91 16.28 14.76
N LYS A 2 14.45 17.49 15.11
CA LYS A 2 13.14 18.03 14.71
C LYS A 2 12.84 17.98 13.19
N GLN A 3 13.80 18.32 12.33
CA GLN A 3 13.60 18.35 10.88
C GLN A 3 13.43 16.95 10.25
N LYS A 4 14.12 15.92 10.78
CA LYS A 4 13.94 14.52 10.36
C LYS A 4 12.56 14.00 10.77
N LEU A 5 12.14 14.30 12.00
CA LEU A 5 10.80 13.96 12.51
C LEU A 5 9.70 14.64 11.69
N MET A 6 9.84 15.93 11.40
CA MET A 6 8.87 16.67 10.59
C MET A 6 8.75 16.11 9.16
N THR A 7 9.86 15.65 8.58
CA THR A 7 9.84 14.99 7.27
C THR A 7 9.16 13.62 7.33
N PHE A 8 9.39 12.85 8.40
CA PHE A 8 8.70 11.57 8.63
C PHE A 8 7.20 11.74 8.71
N VAL A 9 6.75 12.66 9.57
CA VAL A 9 5.32 12.95 9.76
C VAL A 9 4.71 13.43 8.45
N LEU A 10 5.40 14.27 7.68
CA LEU A 10 4.90 14.73 6.39
C LEU A 10 4.74 13.57 5.37
N ILE A 11 5.69 12.63 5.32
CA ILE A 11 5.56 11.44 4.46
C ILE A 11 4.37 10.58 4.91
N ALA A 12 4.22 10.37 6.22
CA ALA A 12 3.09 9.60 6.77
C ALA A 12 1.74 10.27 6.48
N VAL A 13 1.64 11.59 6.63
CA VAL A 13 0.43 12.36 6.30
C VAL A 13 0.12 12.29 4.80
N MET A 14 1.13 12.39 3.93
CA MET A 14 0.92 12.26 2.48
C MET A 14 0.48 10.84 2.09
N SER A 15 1.04 9.81 2.75
CA SER A 15 0.59 8.43 2.61
C SER A 15 -0.87 8.26 3.05
N PHE A 16 -1.28 8.91 4.14
CA PHE A 16 -2.67 8.93 4.59
C PHE A 16 -3.61 9.64 3.61
N LEU A 17 -3.21 10.81 3.10
CA LEU A 17 -4.00 11.53 2.10
C LEU A 17 -4.17 10.72 0.82
N LEU A 18 -3.17 9.92 0.43
CA LEU A 18 -3.28 8.99 -0.69
C LEU A 18 -4.32 7.88 -0.42
N LEU A 19 -4.36 7.33 0.80
CA LEU A 19 -5.42 6.39 1.20
C LEU A 19 -6.79 7.05 1.03
N VAL A 20 -6.98 8.25 1.57
CA VAL A 20 -8.26 8.97 1.50
C VAL A 20 -8.64 9.29 0.05
N ALA A 21 -7.68 9.58 -0.82
CA ALA A 21 -7.95 9.85 -2.23
C ALA A 21 -8.39 8.60 -3.00
N VAL A 22 -7.81 7.43 -2.70
CA VAL A 22 -8.00 6.21 -3.48
C VAL A 22 -9.06 5.28 -2.87
N CYS A 23 -9.37 5.39 -1.58
CA CYS A 23 -10.33 4.49 -0.91
C CYS A 23 -11.75 4.56 -1.48
N TRP A 24 -12.14 5.67 -2.10
CA TRP A 24 -13.44 5.85 -2.75
C TRP A 24 -13.65 4.92 -3.94
N VAL A 25 -12.58 4.36 -4.54
CA VAL A 25 -12.69 3.39 -5.64
C VAL A 25 -13.45 2.13 -5.19
N ASN A 26 -13.44 1.83 -3.88
CA ASN A 26 -14.21 0.73 -3.32
C ASN A 26 -15.72 0.85 -3.57
N ALA A 27 -16.25 2.07 -3.74
CA ALA A 27 -17.66 2.27 -4.06
C ALA A 27 -18.05 1.73 -5.44
N PHE A 28 -17.09 1.60 -6.37
CA PHE A 28 -17.33 1.08 -7.71
C PHE A 28 -17.05 -0.42 -7.80
N SER A 29 -15.89 -0.86 -7.28
CA SER A 29 -15.51 -2.28 -7.27
C SER A 29 -14.36 -2.53 -6.30
N PHE A 30 -14.49 -3.60 -5.52
CA PHE A 30 -13.45 -4.07 -4.60
C PHE A 30 -12.15 -4.46 -5.35
N THR A 31 -12.28 -5.08 -6.52
CA THR A 31 -11.11 -5.46 -7.33
C THR A 31 -10.42 -4.24 -7.93
N ALA A 32 -11.19 -3.28 -8.45
CA ALA A 32 -10.65 -2.03 -8.97
C ALA A 32 -9.94 -1.23 -7.87
N ASN A 33 -10.47 -1.26 -6.64
CA ASN A 33 -9.87 -0.62 -5.48
C ASN A 33 -8.50 -1.20 -5.14
N ALA A 34 -8.37 -2.53 -5.09
CA ALA A 34 -7.08 -3.19 -4.83
C ALA A 34 -6.01 -2.82 -5.87
N TRP A 35 -6.37 -2.85 -7.16
CA TRP A 35 -5.49 -2.43 -8.25
C TRP A 35 -5.08 -0.97 -8.14
N CYS A 36 -6.05 -0.07 -7.94
CA CYS A 36 -5.77 1.36 -7.87
C CYS A 36 -4.83 1.67 -6.70
N GLN A 37 -5.10 1.12 -5.52
CA GLN A 37 -4.28 1.34 -4.35
C GLN A 37 -2.86 0.79 -4.51
N THR A 38 -2.70 -0.43 -5.02
CA THR A 38 -1.36 -1.01 -5.21
C THR A 38 -0.51 -0.21 -6.20
N ILE A 39 -1.08 0.22 -7.33
CA ILE A 39 -0.39 1.06 -8.32
C ILE A 39 -0.02 2.42 -7.73
N CYS A 40 -0.98 3.09 -7.09
CA CYS A 40 -0.75 4.41 -6.51
C CYS A 40 0.32 4.38 -5.42
N TYR A 41 0.30 3.39 -4.53
CA TYR A 41 1.30 3.26 -3.47
C TYR A 41 2.67 2.84 -3.99
N PHE A 42 2.74 2.02 -5.04
CA PHE A 42 4.00 1.70 -5.71
C PHE A 42 4.65 2.98 -6.29
N ALA A 43 3.89 3.75 -7.07
CA ALA A 43 4.36 4.98 -7.70
C ALA A 43 4.74 6.05 -6.66
N PHE A 44 3.89 6.23 -5.63
CA PHE A 44 4.14 7.17 -4.54
C PHE A 44 5.40 6.79 -3.76
N THR A 45 5.58 5.51 -3.42
CA THR A 45 6.78 5.04 -2.72
C THR A 45 8.04 5.28 -3.54
N TYR A 46 8.00 4.96 -4.84
CA TYR A 46 9.12 5.21 -5.73
C TYR A 46 9.49 6.70 -5.80
N TYR A 47 8.48 7.59 -5.91
CA TYR A 47 8.67 9.03 -5.90
C TYR A 47 9.24 9.55 -4.56
N VAL A 48 8.72 9.08 -3.44
CA VAL A 48 9.21 9.45 -2.11
C VAL A 48 10.66 9.01 -1.92
N LEU A 49 11.02 7.80 -2.36
CA LEU A 49 12.40 7.30 -2.29
C LEU A 49 13.35 8.11 -3.17
N TRP A 50 12.93 8.46 -4.39
CA TRP A 50 13.69 9.36 -5.27
C TRP A 50 13.98 10.70 -4.58
N LYS A 51 12.94 11.32 -4.00
CA LYS A 51 13.07 12.60 -3.28
C LYS A 51 13.86 12.47 -1.97
N SER A 52 13.80 11.33 -1.31
CA SER A 52 14.52 11.04 -0.06
C SER A 52 16.01 10.79 -0.29
N GLN A 53 16.38 10.20 -1.44
CA GLN A 53 17.78 10.06 -1.85
C GLN A 53 18.47 11.44 -1.97
N LEU A 54 17.77 12.44 -2.52
CA LEU A 54 18.26 13.83 -2.59
C LEU A 54 18.48 14.47 -1.21
N ARG A 55 17.80 13.97 -0.17
CA ARG A 55 17.90 14.47 1.21
C ARG A 55 18.75 13.57 2.12
N GLN A 56 19.43 12.56 1.59
CA GLN A 56 20.23 11.57 2.33
C GLN A 56 19.47 10.90 3.49
N LEU A 57 18.16 10.68 3.30
CA LEU A 57 17.34 9.96 4.28
C LEU A 57 17.43 8.44 4.05
N PRO A 58 17.52 7.62 5.11
CA PRO A 58 17.58 6.18 4.95
C PRO A 58 16.27 5.63 4.35
N VAL A 59 16.38 4.66 3.42
CA VAL A 59 15.25 4.04 2.72
C VAL A 59 14.23 3.47 3.69
N LEU A 60 14.71 2.75 4.72
CA LEU A 60 13.88 2.20 5.81
C LEU A 60 13.01 3.26 6.50
N PHE A 61 13.52 4.49 6.63
CA PHE A 61 12.79 5.58 7.28
C PHE A 61 11.64 6.10 6.42
N ALA A 62 11.82 6.20 5.10
CA ALA A 62 10.75 6.56 4.19
C ALA A 62 9.70 5.44 4.09
N VAL A 63 10.13 4.18 3.94
CA VAL A 63 9.24 3.02 3.82
C VAL A 63 8.38 2.85 5.07
N SER A 64 8.99 2.92 6.27
CA SER A 64 8.25 2.82 7.53
C SER A 64 7.25 3.96 7.72
N ALA A 65 7.58 5.19 7.31
CA ALA A 65 6.64 6.31 7.35
C ALA A 65 5.41 6.07 6.45
N ILE A 66 5.63 5.53 5.24
CA ILE A 66 4.56 5.25 4.28
C ILE A 66 3.64 4.15 4.82
N ILE A 67 4.21 3.04 5.32
CA ILE A 67 3.44 1.93 5.91
C ILE A 67 2.64 2.44 7.11
N LEU A 68 3.24 3.25 7.98
CA LEU A 68 2.57 3.79 9.16
C LEU A 68 1.40 4.71 8.77
N GLY A 69 1.57 5.58 7.77
CA GLY A 69 0.49 6.42 7.25
C GLY A 69 -0.67 5.63 6.62
N ARG A 70 -0.43 4.39 6.19
CA ARG A 70 -1.43 3.49 5.61
C ARG A 70 -2.16 2.65 6.66
N VAL A 71 -1.43 2.06 7.61
CA VAL A 71 -1.96 1.08 8.57
C VAL A 71 -2.65 1.73 9.76
N LEU A 72 -2.15 2.88 10.21
CA LEU A 72 -2.70 3.55 11.41
C LEU A 72 -4.20 3.90 11.28
N PRO A 73 -4.68 4.43 10.13
CA PRO A 73 -6.10 4.67 9.91
C PRO A 73 -6.94 3.40 9.86
N THR A 74 -6.45 2.32 9.23
CA THR A 74 -7.20 1.06 9.12
C THR A 74 -7.33 0.37 10.46
N MET A 75 -6.32 0.49 11.33
CA MET A 75 -6.39 0.06 12.74
C MET A 75 -7.42 0.85 13.55
N VAL A 76 -7.54 2.17 13.34
CA VAL A 76 -8.55 2.99 14.02
C VAL A 76 -9.96 2.58 13.61
N LEU A 77 -10.19 2.30 12.32
CA LEU A 77 -11.48 1.84 11.81
C LEU A 77 -11.84 0.41 12.27
N MET A 78 -10.84 -0.40 12.65
CA MET A 78 -11.05 -1.77 13.16
C MET A 78 -11.83 -1.80 14.47
N PHE A 79 -11.79 -0.73 15.26
CA PHE A 79 -12.57 -0.63 16.49
C PHE A 79 -14.07 -0.45 16.25
N ASP A 80 -14.47 -0.02 15.05
CA ASP A 80 -15.87 0.24 14.70
C ASP A 80 -16.53 -0.99 14.03
N ASP A 81 -15.83 -1.60 13.06
CA ASP A 81 -16.32 -2.82 12.39
C ASP A 81 -15.19 -3.82 12.05
N ILE A 82 -15.00 -4.79 12.94
CA ILE A 82 -13.96 -5.82 12.82
C ILE A 82 -14.15 -6.69 11.57
N ARG A 83 -15.39 -6.94 11.14
CA ARG A 83 -15.69 -7.83 10.00
C ARG A 83 -15.39 -7.14 8.67
N ALA A 84 -15.82 -5.90 8.51
CA ALA A 84 -15.52 -5.12 7.30
C ALA A 84 -14.03 -4.83 7.16
N VAL A 85 -13.33 -4.56 8.28
CA VAL A 85 -11.88 -4.35 8.27
C VAL A 85 -11.12 -5.64 7.99
N GLY A 86 -11.61 -6.79 8.48
CA GLY A 86 -11.07 -8.11 8.13
C GLY A 86 -11.10 -8.38 6.63
N ALA A 87 -12.19 -8.04 5.93
CA ALA A 87 -12.30 -8.19 4.48
C ALA A 87 -11.29 -7.29 3.72
N ASN A 88 -11.10 -6.05 4.17
CA ASN A 88 -10.16 -5.08 3.60
C ASN A 88 -8.69 -5.36 3.94
N SER A 89 -8.40 -6.18 4.95
CA SER A 89 -7.03 -6.45 5.41
C SER A 89 -6.13 -7.08 4.33
N ILE A 90 -6.72 -7.84 3.38
CA ILE A 90 -5.95 -8.40 2.26
C ILE A 90 -5.39 -7.29 1.34
N VAL A 91 -6.15 -6.21 1.17
CA VAL A 91 -5.76 -5.09 0.31
C VAL A 91 -4.60 -4.34 0.96
N ASP A 92 -4.64 -4.18 2.29
CA ASP A 92 -3.52 -3.62 3.05
C ASP A 92 -2.24 -4.46 2.88
N LEU A 93 -2.34 -5.79 2.92
CA LEU A 93 -1.20 -6.67 2.68
C LEU A 93 -0.62 -6.48 1.28
N PHE A 94 -1.47 -6.40 0.24
CA PHE A 94 -1.00 -6.19 -1.13
C PHE A 94 -0.35 -4.82 -1.32
N VAL A 95 -0.89 -3.78 -0.68
CA VAL A 95 -0.31 -2.44 -0.68
C VAL A 95 1.06 -2.45 0.01
N ILE A 96 1.21 -3.14 1.14
CA ILE A 96 2.51 -3.29 1.82
C ILE A 96 3.51 -4.02 0.90
N CYS A 97 3.10 -5.10 0.23
CA CYS A 97 3.93 -5.77 -0.76
C CYS A 97 4.35 -4.82 -1.89
N ALA A 98 3.44 -4.00 -2.40
CA ALA A 98 3.74 -3.01 -3.44
C ALA A 98 4.76 -1.96 -2.98
N ILE A 99 4.67 -1.48 -1.73
CA ILE A 99 5.64 -0.55 -1.13
C ILE A 99 7.04 -1.20 -1.06
N ILE A 100 7.12 -2.46 -0.61
CA ILE A 100 8.39 -3.20 -0.52
C ILE A 100 8.98 -3.43 -1.91
N LEU A 101 8.16 -3.86 -2.87
CA LEU A 101 8.58 -4.06 -4.26
C LEU A 101 9.09 -2.75 -4.89
N ALA A 102 8.44 -1.62 -4.62
CA ALA A 102 8.91 -0.30 -5.07
C ALA A 102 10.28 0.04 -4.48
N ALA A 103 10.51 -0.26 -3.19
CA ALA A 103 11.80 -0.07 -2.54
C ALA A 103 12.90 -0.95 -3.14
N ILE A 104 12.60 -2.21 -3.46
CA ILE A 104 13.53 -3.14 -4.12
C ILE A 104 13.86 -2.63 -5.54
N CYS A 105 12.86 -2.22 -6.31
CA CYS A 105 13.06 -1.66 -7.65
C CYS A 105 13.93 -0.40 -7.61
N PHE A 106 13.76 0.43 -6.59
CA PHE A 106 14.55 1.64 -6.39
C PHE A 106 16.02 1.34 -6.03
N HIS A 107 16.28 0.29 -5.26
CA HIS A 107 17.63 -0.12 -4.88
C HIS A 107 18.39 -0.75 -6.05
N GLU A 108 17.76 -1.68 -6.78
CA GLU A 108 18.41 -2.40 -7.88
C GLU A 108 18.54 -1.56 -9.15
N LYS A 109 17.55 -0.73 -9.49
CA LYS A 109 17.51 0.11 -10.72
C LYS A 109 17.70 -0.67 -12.03
N ARG A 110 17.53 -2.01 -12.02
CA ARG A 110 17.62 -2.89 -13.19
C ARG A 110 16.23 -3.25 -13.70
N SER A 111 16.10 -3.37 -15.03
CA SER A 111 14.82 -3.63 -15.69
C SER A 111 14.14 -4.94 -15.25
N TYR A 112 14.91 -5.98 -14.90
CA TYR A 112 14.34 -7.25 -14.41
C TYR A 112 13.58 -7.08 -13.09
N ALA A 113 14.02 -6.17 -12.21
CA ALA A 113 13.37 -5.95 -10.92
C ALA A 113 11.97 -5.32 -11.11
N PHE A 114 11.84 -4.44 -12.10
CA PHE A 114 10.55 -3.88 -12.51
C PHE A 114 9.64 -4.93 -13.16
N LEU A 115 10.17 -5.77 -14.05
CA LEU A 115 9.37 -6.84 -14.66
C LEU A 115 8.86 -7.85 -13.62
N LEU A 116 9.71 -8.22 -12.65
CA LEU A 116 9.33 -9.10 -11.54
C LEU A 116 8.30 -8.44 -10.62
N SER A 117 8.48 -7.16 -10.26
CA SER A 117 7.51 -6.48 -9.40
C SER A 117 6.15 -6.30 -10.05
N ILE A 118 6.09 -6.02 -11.36
CA ILE A 118 4.84 -5.98 -12.13
C ILE A 118 4.20 -7.37 -12.13
N THR A 119 4.95 -8.43 -12.45
CA THR A 119 4.44 -9.81 -12.46
C THR A 119 3.85 -10.20 -11.11
N ILE A 120 4.57 -9.92 -10.00
CA ILE A 120 4.09 -10.21 -8.64
C ILE A 120 2.83 -9.39 -8.32
N SER A 121 2.82 -8.10 -8.67
CA SER A 121 1.66 -7.23 -8.42
C SER A 121 0.42 -7.69 -9.18
N VAL A 122 0.58 -8.15 -10.43
CA VAL A 122 -0.51 -8.73 -11.23
C VAL A 122 -1.03 -10.00 -10.56
N LEU A 123 -0.14 -10.93 -10.16
CA LEU A 123 -0.53 -12.19 -9.53
C LEU A 123 -1.30 -11.97 -8.20
N LEU A 124 -0.84 -11.02 -7.37
CA LEU A 124 -1.51 -10.68 -6.11
C LEU A 124 -2.90 -10.08 -6.37
N ASN A 125 -3.00 -9.06 -7.22
CA ASN A 125 -4.26 -8.37 -7.47
C ASN A 125 -5.28 -9.18 -8.27
N THR A 126 -4.86 -10.25 -8.97
CA THR A 126 -5.78 -11.10 -9.75
C THR A 126 -6.06 -12.42 -9.05
N LEU A 127 -5.05 -13.29 -8.92
CA LEU A 127 -5.24 -14.65 -8.44
C LEU A 127 -5.51 -14.67 -6.94
N ALA A 128 -4.65 -14.02 -6.14
CA ALA A 128 -4.80 -14.05 -4.68
C ALA A 128 -6.06 -13.27 -4.24
N LEU A 129 -6.39 -12.16 -4.91
CA LEU A 129 -7.62 -11.43 -4.65
C LEU A 129 -8.87 -12.26 -4.97
N ASN A 130 -8.89 -12.95 -6.12
CA ASN A 130 -10.03 -13.78 -6.49
C ASN A 130 -10.22 -14.96 -5.53
N GLN A 131 -9.14 -15.62 -5.11
CA GLN A 131 -9.20 -16.67 -4.10
C GLN A 131 -9.74 -16.15 -2.76
N TRP A 132 -9.31 -14.95 -2.34
CA TRP A 132 -9.81 -14.32 -1.11
C TRP A 132 -11.31 -14.05 -1.19
N ILE A 133 -11.78 -13.45 -2.29
CA ILE A 133 -13.22 -13.18 -2.51
C ILE A 133 -14.03 -14.48 -2.49
N GLN A 134 -13.52 -15.56 -3.09
CA GLN A 134 -14.16 -16.88 -3.05
C GLN A 134 -14.27 -17.41 -1.61
N MET A 135 -13.20 -17.33 -0.81
CA MET A 135 -13.24 -17.75 0.59
C MET A 135 -14.22 -16.90 1.44
N LEU A 136 -14.29 -15.59 1.22
CA LEU A 136 -15.26 -14.71 1.88
C LEU A 136 -16.71 -15.11 1.53
N ALA A 137 -16.97 -15.43 0.27
CA ALA A 137 -18.27 -15.86 -0.20
C ALA A 137 -18.69 -17.21 0.43
N GLU A 138 -17.77 -18.17 0.53
CA GLU A 138 -18.00 -19.46 1.20
C GLU A 138 -18.30 -19.31 2.69
N HIS A 139 -17.82 -18.24 3.33
CA HIS A 139 -18.04 -17.95 4.76
C HIS A 139 -19.16 -16.92 5.03
N ASN A 140 -19.99 -16.60 4.03
CA ASN A 140 -21.09 -15.62 4.13
C ASN A 140 -20.67 -14.24 4.67
N MET A 141 -19.42 -13.84 4.42
CA MET A 141 -18.91 -12.52 4.80
C MET A 141 -19.11 -11.54 3.63
N LYS A 142 -19.65 -10.35 3.92
CA LYS A 142 -19.85 -9.31 2.90
C LYS A 142 -18.52 -8.62 2.62
N VAL A 143 -18.21 -8.48 1.33
CA VAL A 143 -17.09 -7.70 0.78
C VAL A 143 -17.53 -6.25 0.61
#